data_AF-A0A1A3DS33-F1
#
_entry.id   AF-A0A1A3DS33-F1
#
_cell.length_a   1.000
_cell.length_b   1.000
_cell.length_c   1.000
_cell.angle_alpha   90.00
_cell.angle_beta   90.00
_cell.angle_gamma   90.00
#
_symmetry.space_group_name_H-M   'P 1'
#
loop_
_entity.id
_entity.type
_entity.pdbx_description
1 polymer ?
#
loop_
_entity_poly.entity_id
_entity_poly.type
_entity_poly.pdbx_seq_one_letter_code
_entity_poly.pdbx_strand_id
1 'polypeptide(L)'
;MSSGVDVLRMNPAEVIDATRKLDELASSAETLMRAEQPNLTATAPGRDEVSTQVASTLNEVHTEFGKVSDRAAHEIREIATTLRAHTTNIVAAEDDFAV
;
A
#
# COMPACT_ATOMS: atom_id res chain seq x y z
N MET A 1 -41.10 -4.28 4.89
CA MET A 1 -40.30 -5.09 3.94
C MET A 1 -39.03 -4.31 3.68
N SER A 2 -37.92 -4.75 4.27
CA SER A 2 -36.60 -4.15 4.05
C SER A 2 -36.15 -4.58 2.67
N SER A 3 -36.26 -3.67 1.70
CA SER A 3 -35.82 -3.93 0.32
C SER A 3 -34.29 -4.00 0.34
N GLY A 4 -33.78 -5.23 0.39
CA GLY A 4 -32.37 -5.60 0.33
C GLY A 4 -31.76 -5.34 -1.05
N VAL A 5 -31.84 -4.10 -1.49
CA VAL A 5 -31.04 -3.54 -2.57
C VAL A 5 -30.65 -2.14 -2.09
N ASP A 6 -29.76 -2.08 -1.10
CA ASP A 6 -28.85 -0.94 -1.06
C ASP A 6 -28.00 -1.10 -2.31
N VAL A 7 -28.53 -0.57 -3.42
CA VAL A 7 -27.89 -0.56 -4.73
C VAL A 7 -26.46 -0.11 -4.46
N LEU A 8 -25.48 -0.90 -4.90
CA LEU A 8 -24.08 -0.50 -4.99
C LEU A 8 -24.00 0.81 -5.80
N ARG A 9 -24.28 1.94 -5.16
CA ARG A 9 -24.12 3.28 -5.71
C ARG A 9 -22.67 3.63 -5.49
N MET A 10 -21.83 3.06 -6.35
CA MET A 10 -20.43 3.43 -6.44
C MET A 10 -20.36 4.82 -7.04
N ASN A 11 -20.08 5.84 -6.22
CA ASN A 11 -19.86 7.20 -6.72
C ASN A 11 -18.46 7.27 -7.36
N PRO A 12 -18.33 7.49 -8.69
CA PRO A 12 -17.03 7.53 -9.36
C PRO A 12 -16.05 8.54 -8.73
N ALA A 13 -16.57 9.67 -8.26
CA ALA A 13 -15.75 10.70 -7.61
C ALA A 13 -15.15 10.22 -6.28
N GLU A 14 -15.89 9.44 -5.50
CA GLU A 14 -15.40 8.87 -4.24
C GLU A 14 -14.33 7.80 -4.49
N VAL A 15 -14.44 7.05 -5.58
CA VAL A 15 -13.44 6.04 -5.94
C VAL A 15 -12.16 6.69 -6.47
N ILE A 16 -12.28 7.76 -7.24
CA ILE A 16 -11.12 8.57 -7.65
C ILE A 16 -10.41 9.14 -6.42
N ASP A 17 -11.14 9.67 -5.44
CA ASP A 17 -10.57 10.15 -4.18
C ASP A 17 -9.90 9.02 -3.38
N ALA A 18 -10.55 7.88 -3.23
CA ALA A 18 -10.01 6.72 -2.51
C ALA A 18 -8.73 6.19 -3.15
N THR A 19 -8.71 6.04 -4.48
CA THR A 19 -7.53 5.57 -5.21
C THR A 19 -6.37 6.57 -5.12
N ARG A 20 -6.64 7.88 -5.13
CA ARG A 20 -5.62 8.91 -4.85
C ARG A 20 -5.04 8.77 -3.45
N LYS A 21 -5.88 8.55 -2.43
CA LYS A 21 -5.41 8.32 -1.04
C LYS A 21 -4.55 7.05 -0.92
N LEU A 22 -4.85 6.01 -1.70
CA LEU A 22 -4.02 4.80 -1.77
C LEU A 22 -2.61 5.12 -2.35
N ASP A 23 -2.53 5.91 -3.41
CA ASP A 23 -1.25 6.34 -3.97
C ASP A 23 -0.45 7.24 -3.01
N GLU A 24 -1.13 8.14 -2.31
CA GLU A 24 -0.54 8.97 -1.26
C GLU A 24 0.01 8.11 -0.11
N LEU A 25 -0.74 7.08 0.31
CA LEU A 25 -0.31 6.13 1.34
C LEU A 25 0.94 5.34 0.90
N ALA A 26 0.93 4.78 -0.31
CA ALA A 26 2.08 4.06 -0.86
C ALA A 26 3.33 4.97 -0.93
N SER A 27 3.16 6.20 -1.42
CA SER A 27 4.26 7.17 -1.53
C SER A 27 4.78 7.61 -0.15
N SER A 28 3.89 7.76 0.83
CA SER A 28 4.27 8.07 2.22
C SER A 28 5.08 6.95 2.85
N ALA A 29 4.66 5.69 2.66
CA ALA A 29 5.38 4.52 3.14
C ALA A 29 6.78 4.40 2.51
N GLU A 30 6.89 4.55 1.17
CA GLU A 30 8.17 4.54 0.46
C GLU A 30 9.11 5.66 0.93
N THR A 31 8.56 6.86 1.17
CA THR A 31 9.32 8.02 1.65
C THR A 31 9.85 7.78 3.06
N LEU A 32 9.00 7.28 3.95
CA LEU A 32 9.38 6.95 5.32
C LEU A 32 10.48 5.89 5.36
N MET A 33 10.31 4.80 4.63
CA MET A 33 11.30 3.71 4.60
C MET A 33 12.66 4.19 4.08
N ARG A 34 12.67 5.04 3.05
CA ARG A 34 13.90 5.65 2.53
C ARG A 34 14.55 6.59 3.54
N ALA A 35 13.76 7.37 4.26
CA ALA A 35 14.25 8.31 5.26
C ALA A 35 14.87 7.59 6.48
N GLU A 36 14.27 6.46 6.89
CA GLU A 36 14.73 5.69 8.04
C GLU A 36 15.84 4.69 7.72
N GLN A 37 16.07 4.36 6.45
CA GLN A 37 17.12 3.42 6.03
C GLN A 37 18.49 3.58 6.73
N PRO A 38 19.06 4.80 6.91
CA PRO A 38 20.32 4.95 7.66
C PRO A 38 20.22 4.62 9.16
N ASN A 39 19.03 4.65 9.75
CA ASN A 39 18.79 4.41 11.17
C ASN A 39 18.49 2.92 11.49
N LEU A 40 18.27 2.08 10.48
CA LEU A 40 17.83 0.69 10.67
C LEU A 40 18.98 -0.31 10.89
N THR A 41 20.23 0.12 10.75
CA THR A 41 21.39 -0.77 10.95
C THR A 41 21.64 -0.99 12.44
N ALA A 42 21.43 -2.21 12.92
CA ALA A 42 21.75 -2.61 14.27
C ALA A 42 23.25 -2.92 14.40
N THR A 43 23.91 -2.30 15.37
CA THR A 43 25.31 -2.59 15.74
C THR A 43 25.34 -3.43 17.01
N ALA A 44 26.17 -4.48 17.03
CA ALA A 44 26.34 -5.32 18.21
C ALA A 44 26.90 -4.49 19.39
N PRO A 45 26.26 -4.51 20.57
CA PRO A 45 26.74 -3.75 21.74
C PRO A 45 27.99 -4.37 22.38
N GLY A 46 28.31 -5.62 22.04
CA GLY A 46 29.44 -6.37 22.56
C GLY A 46 29.99 -7.36 21.53
N ARG A 47 31.12 -7.99 21.87
CA ARG A 47 31.78 -9.02 21.03
C ARG A 47 31.35 -10.45 21.37
N ASP A 48 30.42 -10.61 22.31
CA ASP A 48 29.86 -11.92 22.62
C ASP A 48 28.93 -12.40 21.49
N GLU A 49 28.73 -13.70 21.46
CA GLU A 49 27.91 -14.36 20.45
C GLU A 49 26.48 -13.86 20.46
N VAL A 50 25.90 -13.61 21.65
CA VAL A 50 24.53 -13.13 21.78
C VAL A 50 24.39 -11.73 21.19
N SER A 51 25.28 -10.79 21.52
CA SER A 51 25.30 -9.44 20.95
C SER A 51 25.42 -9.45 19.43
N THR A 52 26.30 -10.31 18.89
CA THR A 52 26.53 -10.44 17.45
C THR A 52 25.32 -11.04 16.75
N GLN A 53 24.75 -12.12 17.32
CA GLN A 53 23.60 -12.81 16.76
C GLN A 53 22.35 -11.93 16.79
N VAL A 54 22.09 -11.21 17.88
CA VAL A 54 20.95 -10.28 17.98
C VAL A 54 21.07 -9.18 16.94
N ALA A 55 22.25 -8.57 16.77
CA ALA A 55 22.46 -7.56 15.73
C ALA A 55 22.26 -8.14 14.32
N SER A 56 22.76 -9.36 14.05
CA SER A 56 22.54 -10.05 12.77
C SER A 56 21.05 -10.27 12.49
N THR A 57 20.33 -10.86 13.45
CA THR A 57 18.89 -11.13 13.31
C THR A 57 18.10 -9.85 13.11
N LEU A 58 18.40 -8.77 13.84
CA LEU A 58 17.75 -7.47 13.63
C LEU A 58 18.04 -6.91 12.23
N ASN A 59 19.26 -7.13 11.72
CA ASN A 59 19.63 -6.70 10.38
C ASN A 59 18.91 -7.49 9.27
N GLU A 60 18.73 -8.80 9.47
CA GLU A 60 17.90 -9.64 8.60
C GLU A 60 16.42 -9.21 8.65
N VAL A 61 15.88 -8.97 9.85
CA VAL A 61 14.49 -8.53 10.03
C VAL A 61 14.23 -7.21 9.30
N HIS A 62 15.08 -6.19 9.44
CA HIS A 62 14.81 -4.93 8.73
C HIS A 62 14.98 -5.09 7.21
N THR A 63 15.89 -5.96 6.76
CA THR A 63 16.07 -6.25 5.32
C THR A 63 14.81 -6.87 4.73
N GLU A 64 14.26 -7.89 5.39
CA GLU A 64 13.02 -8.52 4.95
C GLU A 64 11.81 -7.58 5.08
N PHE A 65 11.76 -6.79 6.15
CA PHE A 65 10.73 -5.77 6.31
C PHE A 65 10.75 -4.76 5.16
N GLY A 66 11.93 -4.26 4.76
CA GLY A 66 12.08 -3.38 3.61
C GLY A 66 11.52 -3.99 2.32
N LYS A 67 11.84 -5.26 2.03
CA LYS A 67 11.30 -5.97 0.86
C LYS A 67 9.76 -6.10 0.90
N VAL A 68 9.20 -6.40 2.07
CA VAL A 68 7.75 -6.52 2.26
C VAL A 68 7.08 -5.16 2.12
N SER A 69 7.66 -4.09 2.67
CA SER A 69 7.16 -2.73 2.53
C SER A 69 7.14 -2.27 1.07
N ASP A 70 8.21 -2.52 0.32
CA ASP A 70 8.27 -2.19 -1.12
C ASP A 70 7.20 -2.94 -1.91
N ARG A 71 7.01 -4.24 -1.62
CA ARG A 71 5.95 -5.04 -2.24
C ARG A 71 4.57 -4.50 -1.89
N ALA A 72 4.32 -4.19 -0.62
CA ALA A 72 3.03 -3.67 -0.18
C ALA A 72 2.70 -2.32 -0.85
N ALA A 73 3.67 -1.42 -1.00
CA ALA A 73 3.48 -0.17 -1.73
C ALA A 73 3.11 -0.42 -3.21
N HIS A 74 3.74 -1.41 -3.84
CA HIS A 74 3.40 -1.82 -5.20
C HIS A 74 1.97 -2.37 -5.31
N GLU A 75 1.59 -3.31 -4.43
CA GLU A 75 0.26 -3.90 -4.39
C GLU A 75 -0.84 -2.83 -4.16
N ILE A 76 -0.58 -1.84 -3.29
CA ILE A 76 -1.51 -0.72 -3.07
C ILE A 76 -1.73 0.07 -4.37
N ARG A 77 -0.66 0.34 -5.13
CA ARG A 77 -0.76 1.05 -6.43
C ARG A 77 -1.48 0.21 -7.49
N GLU A 78 -1.30 -1.11 -7.48
CA GLU A 78 -2.03 -2.02 -8.37
C GLU A 78 -3.53 -2.04 -8.06
N ILE A 79 -3.90 -2.10 -6.77
CA ILE A 79 -5.30 -2.00 -6.33
C ILE A 79 -5.89 -0.65 -6.78
N ALA A 80 -5.17 0.45 -6.55
CA ALA A 80 -5.62 1.78 -6.96
C ALA A 80 -5.83 1.86 -8.49
N THR A 81 -4.91 1.32 -9.27
CA THR A 81 -5.00 1.26 -10.74
C THR A 81 -6.18 0.42 -11.21
N THR A 82 -6.38 -0.75 -10.59
CA THR A 82 -7.49 -1.66 -10.91
C THR A 82 -8.85 -1.00 -10.61
N LEU A 83 -8.97 -0.34 -9.45
CA LEU A 83 -10.19 0.38 -9.08
C LEU A 83 -10.50 1.50 -10.08
N ARG A 84 -9.50 2.29 -10.47
CA ARG A 84 -9.70 3.35 -11.49
C ARG A 84 -10.15 2.79 -12.82
N ALA A 85 -9.50 1.73 -13.31
CA ALA A 85 -9.86 1.10 -14.57
C ALA A 85 -11.31 0.59 -14.54
N HIS A 86 -11.72 -0.04 -13.43
CA HIS A 86 -13.09 -0.50 -13.24
C HIS A 86 -14.10 0.67 -13.21
N THR A 87 -13.79 1.76 -12.51
CA THR A 87 -14.63 2.97 -12.48
C THR A 87 -14.77 3.61 -13.86
N THR A 88 -13.67 3.74 -14.62
CA THR A 88 -13.71 4.28 -15.98
C THR A 88 -14.60 3.44 -16.90
N ASN A 89 -14.51 2.10 -16.79
CA ASN A 89 -15.35 1.20 -17.58
C ASN A 89 -16.84 1.32 -17.21
N ILE A 90 -17.17 1.48 -15.93
CA ILE A 90 -18.56 1.68 -15.49
C ILE A 90 -19.12 2.99 -16.05
N VAL A 91 -18.39 4.10 -15.89
CA VAL A 91 -18.84 5.42 -16.40
C VAL A 91 -19.06 5.37 -17.91
N ALA A 92 -18.15 4.75 -18.66
CA ALA A 92 -18.30 4.59 -20.11
C ALA A 92 -19.52 3.75 -20.50
N ALA A 93 -19.85 2.72 -19.72
CA ALA A 93 -21.05 1.91 -19.95
C ALA A 93 -22.34 2.69 -19.61
N GLU A 94 -22.35 3.47 -18.52
CA GLU A 94 -23.49 4.33 -18.17
C GLU A 94 -23.77 5.38 -19.25
N ASP A 95 -22.72 5.98 -19.83
CA ASP A 95 -22.86 6.92 -20.95
C ASP A 95 -23.44 6.25 -22.22
N ASP A 96 -23.08 5.00 -22.52
CA ASP A 96 -23.61 4.23 -23.66
C ASP A 96 -25.10 3.89 -23.50
N PHE A 97 -25.56 3.62 -22.27
CA PHE A 97 -26.97 3.37 -21.97
C PHE A 97 -27.84 4.63 -21.89
N ALA A 98 -27.23 5.82 -21.78
CA ALA A 98 -27.94 7.09 -21.68
C ALA A 98 -28.33 7.70 -23.05
N VAL A 99 -27.94 7.04 -24.15
CA VAL A 99 -28.26 7.38 -25.55
C VAL A 99 -29.43 6.55 -26.07
#